data_AF-A0A7J2XY23-F1
#
_entry.id   AF-A0A7J2XY23-F1
#
_cell.length_a   1.000
_cell.length_b   1.000
_cell.length_c   1.000
_cell.angle_alpha   90.00
_cell.angle_beta   90.00
_cell.angle_gamma   90.00
#
_symmetry.space_group_name_H-M   'P 1'
#
loop_
_entity.id
_entity.type
_entity.pdbx_description
1 polymer ?
#
loop_
_entity_poly.entity_id
_entity_poly.type
_entity_poly.pdbx_seq_one_letter_code
_entity_poly.pdbx_strand_id
1 'polypeptide(L)'
;MRTAFLLSGEHPEIPKEEVKATLEALNVRYETIGEMKSCLLLDLEPFEGLFRILSERLSFTRSFGKLLGLFHCSEFPRALSELETTLISGRFRVTCVRVERSCEWIERKDVEERIGGWVIDNNEGAKVDLEDPEIEIIAVITSDHIVVYLKEGEVDRSLFKVKEVSARPYVHPASMRPTLARAMVNLARTRRGDLVLDPFLGVGGIALEILSVGARLIGVDINEKLVIQAKNNLMTYGFLDGYELQVGDALSLELEGCV
;
A
#
# COMPACT_ATOMS: atom_id res chain seq x y z
N MET A 1 8.01 4.74 15.98
CA MET A 1 6.73 5.40 15.64
C MET A 1 5.69 4.35 15.34
N ARG A 2 4.70 4.21 16.23
CA ARG A 2 3.59 3.26 16.07
C ARG A 2 2.70 3.66 14.89
N THR A 3 2.59 2.79 13.91
CA THR A 3 1.88 3.02 12.65
C THR A 3 0.89 1.89 12.39
N ALA A 4 -0.35 2.26 12.10
CA ALA A 4 -1.38 1.33 11.66
C ALA A 4 -1.50 1.35 10.14
N PHE A 5 -1.70 0.18 9.55
CA PHE A 5 -1.96 -0.02 8.13
C PHE A 5 -3.31 -0.71 7.96
N LEU A 6 -4.25 -0.05 7.29
CA LEU A 6 -5.48 -0.66 6.80
C LEU A 6 -5.20 -1.31 5.44
N LEU A 7 -5.20 -2.63 5.42
CA LEU A 7 -4.83 -3.45 4.27
C LEU A 7 -6.06 -3.79 3.41
N SER A 8 -5.81 -4.20 2.17
CA SER A 8 -6.84 -4.80 1.32
C SER A 8 -7.17 -6.21 1.81
N GLY A 9 -8.46 -6.56 1.79
CA GLY A 9 -8.93 -7.92 2.10
C GLY A 9 -8.89 -8.88 0.91
N GLU A 10 -8.25 -8.50 -0.20
CA GLU A 10 -8.21 -9.29 -1.44
C GLU A 10 -7.37 -10.57 -1.34
N HIS A 11 -6.41 -10.62 -0.42
CA HIS A 11 -5.57 -11.79 -0.19
C HIS A 11 -5.16 -11.85 1.29
N PRO A 12 -5.07 -13.04 1.93
CA PRO A 12 -4.78 -13.16 3.35
C PRO A 12 -3.36 -12.67 3.74
N GLU A 13 -2.35 -13.03 2.96
CA GLU A 13 -0.94 -12.78 3.35
C GLU A 13 -0.24 -11.65 2.58
N ILE A 14 -0.42 -11.58 1.24
CA ILE A 14 0.25 -10.57 0.38
C ILE A 14 0.20 -9.14 0.94
N PRO A 15 -0.93 -8.59 1.43
CA PRO A 15 -0.99 -7.20 1.85
C PRO A 15 -0.04 -6.83 2.98
N LYS A 16 0.07 -7.68 4.01
CA LYS A 16 0.96 -7.42 5.16
C LYS A 16 2.43 -7.65 4.78
N GLU A 17 2.69 -8.68 3.98
CA GLU A 17 4.05 -8.99 3.54
C GLU A 17 4.57 -7.97 2.52
N GLU A 18 3.70 -7.35 1.73
CA GLU A 18 4.05 -6.22 0.86
C GLU A 18 4.56 -5.02 1.68
N VAL A 19 3.88 -4.67 2.77
CA VAL A 19 4.30 -3.57 3.66
C VAL A 19 5.68 -3.88 4.24
N LYS A 20 5.86 -5.07 4.82
CA LYS A 20 7.12 -5.53 5.42
C LYS A 20 8.27 -5.52 4.40
N ALA A 21 8.07 -6.13 3.24
CA ALA A 21 9.07 -6.19 2.19
C ALA A 21 9.42 -4.80 1.62
N THR A 22 8.45 -3.88 1.58
CA THR A 22 8.70 -2.48 1.17
C THR A 22 9.57 -1.76 2.21
N LEU A 23 9.29 -1.93 3.50
CA LEU A 23 10.13 -1.37 4.57
C LEU A 23 11.55 -1.95 4.54
N GLU A 24 11.70 -3.25 4.33
CA GLU A 24 13.00 -3.93 4.15
C GLU A 24 13.77 -3.43 2.93
N ALA A 25 13.08 -3.16 1.80
CA ALA A 25 13.68 -2.57 0.61
C ALA A 25 14.23 -1.16 0.90
N LEU A 26 13.57 -0.40 1.77
CA LEU A 26 13.99 0.93 2.20
C LEU A 26 15.00 0.90 3.36
N ASN A 27 15.37 -0.29 3.86
CA ASN A 27 16.16 -0.49 5.09
C ASN A 27 15.56 0.18 6.33
N VAL A 28 14.23 0.30 6.40
CA VAL A 28 13.51 0.82 7.56
C VAL A 28 13.28 -0.32 8.55
N ARG A 29 13.86 -0.21 9.74
CA ARG A 29 13.62 -1.15 10.85
C ARG A 29 12.20 -1.01 11.37
N TYR A 30 11.60 -2.16 11.68
CA TYR A 30 10.28 -2.22 12.27
C TYR A 30 10.16 -3.38 13.26
N GLU A 31 9.25 -3.24 14.21
CA GLU A 31 8.77 -4.31 15.08
C GLU A 31 7.26 -4.50 14.88
N THR A 32 6.79 -5.75 14.89
CA THR A 32 5.36 -6.03 14.74
C THR A 32 4.68 -5.89 16.10
N ILE A 33 3.74 -4.94 16.20
CA ILE A 33 2.94 -4.70 17.41
C ILE A 33 1.73 -5.64 17.41
N GLY A 34 1.10 -5.84 16.26
CA GLY A 34 -0.07 -6.69 16.15
C GLY A 34 -0.51 -6.93 14.70
N GLU A 35 -1.06 -8.12 14.46
CA GLU A 35 -1.65 -8.52 13.19
C GLU A 35 -3.12 -8.91 13.41
N MET A 36 -4.01 -8.27 12.67
CA MET A 36 -5.44 -8.60 12.63
C MET A 36 -5.89 -8.71 11.18
N LYS A 37 -7.13 -9.15 10.94
CA LYS A 37 -7.68 -9.20 9.59
C LYS A 37 -7.64 -7.81 8.94
N SER A 38 -7.01 -7.72 7.78
CA SER A 38 -6.87 -6.47 7.03
C SER A 38 -6.24 -5.30 7.83
N CYS A 39 -5.52 -5.57 8.91
CA CYS A 39 -4.90 -4.53 9.74
C CYS A 39 -3.54 -4.99 10.26
N LEU A 40 -2.50 -4.21 10.00
CA LEU A 40 -1.13 -4.46 10.48
C LEU A 40 -0.67 -3.27 11.31
N LEU A 41 -0.12 -3.54 12.49
CA LEU A 41 0.42 -2.54 13.39
C LEU A 41 1.92 -2.75 13.55
N LEU A 42 2.69 -1.73 13.24
CA LEU A 42 4.16 -1.76 13.30
C LEU A 42 4.68 -0.61 14.14
N ASP A 43 5.78 -0.82 14.87
CA ASP A 43 6.60 0.26 15.40
C ASP A 43 7.76 0.50 14.43
N LEU A 44 7.76 1.66 13.77
CA LEU A 44 8.71 2.01 12.71
C LEU A 44 9.79 2.95 13.22
N GLU A 45 11.04 2.77 12.81
CA GLU A 45 12.04 3.81 13.02
C GLU A 45 11.71 5.09 12.22
N PRO A 46 12.04 6.30 12.72
CA PRO A 46 11.80 7.53 11.98
C PRO A 46 12.53 7.54 10.63
N PHE A 47 11.79 7.78 9.56
CA PHE A 47 12.34 7.90 8.21
C PHE A 47 11.65 9.05 7.46
N GLU A 48 12.44 10.00 6.98
CA GLU A 48 11.93 11.20 6.31
C GLU A 48 11.25 10.84 4.98
N GLY A 49 10.04 11.36 4.77
CA GLY A 49 9.27 11.11 3.55
C GLY A 49 8.72 9.68 3.41
N LEU A 50 8.79 8.85 4.46
CA LEU A 50 8.34 7.46 4.43
C LEU A 50 6.90 7.34 3.94
N PHE A 51 5.97 8.10 4.52
CA PHE A 51 4.55 8.03 4.17
C PHE A 51 4.28 8.37 2.71
N ARG A 52 4.97 9.37 2.14
CA ARG A 52 4.88 9.66 0.72
C ARG A 52 5.34 8.48 -0.14
N ILE A 53 6.48 7.88 0.21
CA ILE A 53 7.01 6.71 -0.51
C ILE A 53 6.04 5.53 -0.42
N LEU A 54 5.47 5.26 0.76
CA LEU A 54 4.52 4.17 0.95
C LEU A 54 3.22 4.40 0.16
N SER A 55 2.72 5.64 0.11
CA SER A 55 1.54 6.02 -0.68
C SER A 55 1.72 5.78 -2.19
N GLU A 56 2.91 6.04 -2.71
CA GLU A 56 3.24 5.85 -4.13
C GLU A 56 3.54 4.38 -4.48
N ARG A 57 4.01 3.60 -3.49
CA ARG A 57 4.63 2.30 -3.73
C ARG A 57 3.76 1.09 -3.37
N LEU A 58 2.99 1.14 -2.30
CA LEU A 58 2.15 0.02 -1.88
C LEU A 58 0.97 -0.16 -2.84
N SER A 59 0.45 -1.38 -2.98
CA SER A 59 -0.67 -1.68 -3.88
C SER A 59 -1.84 -2.38 -3.19
N PHE A 60 -1.57 -3.16 -2.14
CA PHE A 60 -2.57 -3.84 -1.31
C PHE A 60 -2.82 -3.13 0.03
N THR A 61 -2.44 -1.87 0.16
CA THR A 61 -2.79 -1.02 1.31
C THR A 61 -3.86 -0.01 0.90
N ARG A 62 -4.79 0.32 1.81
CA ARG A 62 -5.78 1.38 1.61
C ARG A 62 -5.27 2.70 2.17
N SER A 63 -4.94 2.69 3.45
CA SER A 63 -4.46 3.85 4.19
C SER A 63 -3.60 3.43 5.36
N PHE A 64 -2.84 4.37 5.89
CA PHE A 64 -1.99 4.16 7.05
C PHE A 64 -1.76 5.47 7.80
N GLY A 65 -1.27 5.36 9.03
CA GLY A 65 -0.84 6.53 9.78
C GLY A 65 -0.61 6.23 11.25
N LYS A 66 -0.44 7.30 12.04
CA LYS A 66 -0.04 7.22 13.44
C LYS A 66 -1.10 6.53 14.27
N LEU A 67 -0.75 5.41 14.90
CA LEU A 67 -1.63 4.68 15.80
C LEU A 67 -1.96 5.55 17.02
N LEU A 68 -3.25 5.75 17.29
CA LEU A 68 -3.74 6.46 18.48
C LEU A 68 -4.24 5.47 19.55
N GLY A 69 -4.76 4.31 19.15
CA GLY A 69 -5.12 3.28 20.10
C GLY A 69 -5.52 1.96 19.48
N LEU A 70 -5.43 0.92 20.30
CA LEU A 70 -5.86 -0.45 20.03
C LEU A 70 -6.55 -0.95 21.29
N PHE A 71 -7.82 -1.31 21.20
CA PHE A 71 -8.57 -1.84 22.34
C PHE A 71 -9.57 -2.90 21.89
N HIS A 72 -9.95 -3.78 22.81
CA HIS A 72 -10.90 -4.85 22.54
C HIS A 72 -12.32 -4.27 22.41
N CYS A 73 -13.14 -4.81 21.50
CA CYS A 73 -14.50 -4.34 21.21
C CYS A 73 -15.39 -4.28 22.48
N SER A 74 -15.18 -5.17 23.46
CA SER A 74 -15.97 -5.19 24.70
C SER A 74 -15.71 -4.01 25.65
N GLU A 75 -14.60 -3.31 25.46
CA GLU A 75 -14.21 -2.18 26.31
C GLU A 75 -14.69 -0.84 25.74
N PHE A 76 -15.20 -0.84 24.51
CA PHE A 76 -15.81 0.33 23.90
C PHE A 76 -17.15 0.69 24.59
N PRO A 77 -17.42 1.96 24.91
CA PRO A 77 -16.62 3.15 24.63
C PRO A 77 -15.66 3.57 25.76
N ARG A 78 -15.54 2.80 26.86
CA ARG A 78 -14.69 3.17 28.01
C ARG A 78 -13.22 3.30 27.65
N ALA A 79 -12.71 2.41 26.80
CA ALA A 79 -11.31 2.42 26.35
C ALA A 79 -10.92 3.69 25.54
N LEU A 80 -11.87 4.55 25.15
CA LEU A 80 -11.54 5.81 24.47
C LEU A 80 -10.68 6.73 25.36
N SER A 81 -10.77 6.62 26.69
CA SER A 81 -9.89 7.38 27.59
C SER A 81 -8.41 6.98 27.48
N GLU A 82 -8.10 5.85 26.84
CA GLU A 82 -6.74 5.33 26.65
C GLU A 82 -6.12 5.75 25.31
N LEU A 83 -6.88 6.44 24.45
CA LEU A 83 -6.37 6.95 23.19
C LEU A 83 -5.19 7.91 23.45
N GLU A 84 -4.09 7.69 22.72
CA GLU A 84 -2.95 8.59 22.72
C GLU A 84 -3.40 9.98 22.21
N THR A 85 -3.14 11.00 23.01
CA THR A 85 -3.44 12.38 22.62
C THR A 85 -2.50 12.83 21.51
N THR A 86 -3.05 13.52 20.53
CA THR A 86 -2.31 14.14 19.43
C THR A 86 -2.95 15.48 19.15
N LEU A 87 -2.16 16.50 18.83
CA LEU A 87 -2.69 17.83 18.58
C LEU A 87 -3.50 17.81 17.27
N ILE A 88 -4.82 17.97 17.38
CA ILE A 88 -5.73 18.10 16.24
C ILE A 88 -6.32 19.50 16.29
N SER A 89 -5.86 20.37 15.41
CA SER A 89 -6.40 21.72 15.24
C SER A 89 -6.97 21.84 13.83
N GLY A 90 -8.17 22.40 13.69
CA GLY A 90 -8.83 22.56 12.39
C GLY A 90 -9.99 21.60 12.14
N ARG A 91 -10.33 21.43 10.86
CA ARG A 91 -11.50 20.65 10.42
C ARG A 91 -11.14 19.16 10.36
N PHE A 92 -11.92 18.32 11.03
CA PHE A 92 -11.65 16.88 11.03
C PHE A 92 -12.90 16.03 10.82
N ARG A 93 -12.70 14.79 10.36
CA ARG A 93 -13.73 13.74 10.42
C ARG A 93 -13.17 12.45 11.02
N VAL A 94 -14.09 11.62 11.50
CA VAL A 94 -13.82 10.23 11.86
C VAL A 94 -14.50 9.34 10.83
N THR A 95 -13.77 8.37 10.28
CA THR A 95 -14.30 7.37 9.35
C THR A 95 -14.17 5.99 9.97
N CYS A 96 -15.28 5.28 10.15
CA CYS A 96 -15.26 3.91 10.64
C CYS A 96 -15.34 2.88 9.50
N VAL A 97 -14.33 2.02 9.43
CA VAL A 97 -14.26 0.88 8.51
C VAL A 97 -14.51 -0.41 9.30
N ARG A 98 -15.46 -1.23 8.85
CA ARG A 98 -15.65 -2.58 9.37
C ARG A 98 -15.02 -3.58 8.42
N VAL A 99 -14.14 -4.42 8.96
CA VAL A 99 -13.61 -5.58 8.26
C VAL A 99 -14.60 -6.73 8.41
N GLU A 100 -15.09 -7.25 7.28
CA GLU A 100 -16.07 -8.34 7.24
C GLU A 100 -17.28 -8.06 8.18
N ARG A 101 -17.63 -9.02 9.03
CA ARG A 101 -18.71 -8.96 10.03
C ARG A 101 -18.15 -8.88 11.45
N SER A 102 -16.97 -8.28 11.63
CA SER A 102 -16.36 -8.11 12.96
C SER A 102 -17.24 -7.23 13.85
N CYS A 103 -17.47 -7.66 15.10
CA CYS A 103 -18.23 -6.95 16.14
C CYS A 103 -19.54 -6.28 15.66
N GLU A 104 -20.44 -6.99 14.95
CA GLU A 104 -21.68 -6.41 14.36
C GLU A 104 -22.59 -5.69 15.37
N TRP A 105 -22.47 -6.03 16.66
CA TRP A 105 -23.21 -5.38 17.76
C TRP A 105 -22.76 -3.94 18.05
N ILE A 106 -21.60 -3.50 17.55
CA ILE A 106 -21.14 -2.12 17.64
C ILE A 106 -21.53 -1.42 16.33
N GLU A 107 -22.28 -0.34 16.37
CA GLU A 107 -22.60 0.43 15.16
C GLU A 107 -21.42 1.32 14.74
N ARG A 108 -21.12 1.37 13.43
CA ARG A 108 -20.05 2.25 12.91
C ARG A 108 -20.26 3.71 13.27
N LYS A 109 -21.51 4.16 13.20
CA LYS A 109 -21.89 5.54 13.54
C LYS A 109 -21.62 5.87 15.01
N ASP A 110 -21.91 4.95 15.94
CA ASP A 110 -21.57 5.16 17.36
C ASP A 110 -20.06 5.25 17.56
N VAL A 111 -19.25 4.44 16.85
CA VAL A 111 -17.78 4.58 16.86
C VAL A 111 -17.33 5.96 16.37
N GLU A 112 -17.88 6.42 15.24
CA GLU A 112 -17.56 7.74 14.67
C GLU A 112 -17.94 8.89 15.63
N GLU A 113 -19.15 8.86 16.20
CA GLU A 113 -19.65 9.88 17.12
C GLU A 113 -18.86 9.91 18.43
N ARG A 114 -18.53 8.75 19.00
CA ARG A 114 -17.81 8.66 20.28
C ARG A 114 -16.36 9.09 20.16
N ILE A 115 -15.66 8.67 19.10
CA ILE A 115 -14.30 9.13 18.83
C ILE A 115 -14.32 10.62 18.49
N GLY A 116 -15.29 11.09 17.70
CA GLY A 116 -15.44 12.51 17.38
C GLY A 116 -15.64 13.39 18.62
N GLY A 117 -16.51 12.94 19.55
CA GLY A 117 -16.69 13.60 20.85
C GLY A 117 -15.40 13.63 21.67
N TRP A 118 -14.70 12.49 21.76
CA TRP A 118 -13.41 12.43 22.46
C TRP A 118 -12.38 13.40 21.88
N VAL A 119 -12.31 13.53 20.55
CA VAL A 119 -11.40 14.48 19.89
C VAL A 119 -11.74 15.93 20.27
N ILE A 120 -13.01 16.31 20.23
CA ILE A 120 -13.47 17.65 20.62
C ILE A 120 -13.12 17.95 22.08
N ASP A 121 -13.36 17.00 22.98
CA ASP A 121 -13.14 17.18 24.42
C ASP A 121 -11.65 17.32 24.78
N ASN A 122 -10.75 16.75 23.96
CA ASN A 122 -9.31 16.73 24.23
C ASN A 122 -8.49 17.67 23.35
N ASN A 123 -9.10 18.36 22.39
CA ASN A 123 -8.39 19.24 21.45
C ASN A 123 -9.11 20.58 21.27
N GLU A 124 -8.58 21.63 21.88
CA GLU A 124 -9.06 22.99 21.65
C GLU A 124 -8.87 23.39 20.18
N GLY A 125 -9.95 23.80 19.53
CA GLY A 125 -9.95 24.23 18.13
C GLY A 125 -10.19 23.11 17.10
N ALA A 126 -10.40 21.87 17.53
CA ALA A 126 -10.90 20.82 16.64
C ALA A 126 -12.39 21.06 16.31
N LYS A 127 -12.74 20.99 15.03
CA LYS A 127 -14.11 21.14 14.56
C LYS A 127 -14.48 20.00 13.61
N VAL A 128 -15.59 19.32 13.86
CA VAL A 128 -16.08 18.28 12.95
C VAL A 128 -16.53 18.91 11.63
N ASP A 129 -16.01 18.40 10.52
CA ASP A 129 -16.45 18.68 9.16
C ASP A 129 -16.44 17.37 8.35
N LEU A 130 -17.62 16.88 7.99
CA LEU A 130 -17.78 15.62 7.26
C LEU A 130 -17.59 15.79 5.74
N GLU A 131 -17.72 17.02 5.24
CA GLU A 131 -17.70 17.34 3.81
C GLU A 131 -16.30 17.74 3.35
N ASP A 132 -15.63 18.64 4.08
CA ASP A 132 -14.30 19.16 3.78
C ASP A 132 -13.35 19.11 5.00
N PRO A 133 -12.95 17.89 5.43
CA PRO A 133 -11.99 17.70 6.50
C PRO A 133 -10.54 17.98 6.04
N GLU A 134 -9.77 18.67 6.87
CA GLU A 134 -8.31 18.77 6.75
C GLU A 134 -7.62 17.55 7.36
N ILE A 135 -8.23 16.97 8.40
CA ILE A 135 -7.71 15.84 9.18
C ILE A 135 -8.71 14.69 9.14
N GLU A 136 -8.23 13.47 8.92
CA GLU A 136 -9.05 12.27 8.96
C GLU A 136 -8.51 11.28 10.00
N ILE A 137 -9.38 10.83 10.90
CA ILE A 137 -9.11 9.75 11.85
C ILE A 137 -9.83 8.51 11.33
N ILE A 138 -9.12 7.39 11.24
CA ILE A 138 -9.70 6.12 10.84
C ILE A 138 -9.87 5.23 12.06
N ALA A 139 -11.07 4.68 12.23
CA ALA A 139 -11.37 3.63 13.18
C ALA A 139 -11.67 2.33 12.43
N VAL A 140 -10.92 1.28 12.69
CA VAL A 140 -11.08 -0.03 12.04
C VAL A 140 -11.63 -1.02 13.07
N ILE A 141 -12.85 -1.49 12.87
CA ILE A 141 -13.42 -2.62 13.61
C ILE A 141 -12.98 -3.89 12.88
N THR A 142 -12.09 -4.67 13.48
CA THR A 142 -11.52 -5.88 12.88
C THR A 142 -11.27 -6.95 13.93
N SER A 143 -11.50 -8.21 13.55
CA SER A 143 -11.54 -9.34 14.48
C SER A 143 -12.46 -9.01 15.68
N ASP A 144 -11.88 -8.85 16.86
CA ASP A 144 -12.44 -8.52 18.16
C ASP A 144 -11.90 -7.18 18.71
N HIS A 145 -11.26 -6.37 17.86
CA HIS A 145 -10.59 -5.12 18.24
C HIS A 145 -11.11 -3.91 17.45
N ILE A 146 -10.89 -2.73 18.02
CA ILE A 146 -10.98 -1.44 17.33
C ILE A 146 -9.58 -0.83 17.31
N VAL A 147 -9.11 -0.54 16.10
CA VAL A 147 -7.85 0.16 15.84
C VAL A 147 -8.18 1.59 15.46
N VAL A 148 -7.63 2.59 16.16
CA VAL A 148 -7.82 4.01 15.85
C VAL A 148 -6.49 4.63 15.46
N TYR A 149 -6.43 5.31 14.32
CA TYR A 149 -5.21 5.99 13.88
C TYR A 149 -5.51 7.32 13.17
N LEU A 150 -4.60 8.27 13.31
CA LEU A 150 -4.57 9.50 12.54
C LEU A 150 -4.05 9.18 11.14
N LYS A 151 -4.81 9.48 10.09
CA LYS A 151 -4.43 9.16 8.71
C LYS A 151 -3.29 10.10 8.26
N GLU A 152 -2.19 9.50 7.86
CA GLU A 152 -1.01 10.22 7.36
C GLU A 152 -0.82 10.01 5.85
N GLY A 153 -1.38 8.91 5.32
CA GLY A 153 -1.33 8.62 3.90
C GLY A 153 -2.38 7.61 3.46
N GLU A 154 -2.64 7.64 2.17
CA GLU A 154 -3.42 6.63 1.46
C GLU A 154 -2.72 6.22 0.18
N VAL A 155 -3.03 5.02 -0.32
CA VAL A 155 -2.46 4.54 -1.58
C VAL A 155 -3.21 5.17 -2.74
N ASP A 156 -2.47 5.82 -3.65
CA ASP A 156 -3.04 6.39 -4.86
C ASP A 156 -3.41 5.29 -5.86
N ARG A 157 -4.69 4.89 -5.82
CA ARG A 157 -5.24 3.88 -6.71
C ARG A 157 -5.34 4.32 -8.17
N SER A 158 -5.25 5.62 -8.46
CA SER A 158 -5.30 6.12 -9.84
C SER A 158 -4.10 5.65 -10.66
N LEU A 159 -2.94 5.50 -10.01
CA LEU A 159 -1.70 5.01 -10.63
C LEU A 159 -1.87 3.61 -11.24
N PHE A 160 -2.63 2.74 -10.57
CA PHE A 160 -2.91 1.39 -11.05
C PHE A 160 -3.97 1.38 -12.15
N LYS A 161 -4.98 2.27 -12.06
CA LYS A 161 -6.04 2.41 -13.07
C LYS A 161 -5.49 2.78 -14.45
N VAL A 162 -4.53 3.71 -14.49
CA VAL A 162 -3.91 4.14 -15.76
C VAL A 162 -3.10 3.03 -16.43
N LYS A 163 -2.52 2.12 -15.62
CA LYS A 163 -1.72 0.98 -16.08
C LYS A 163 -2.53 -0.31 -16.27
N GLU A 164 -3.85 -0.24 -16.11
CA GLU A 164 -4.73 -1.39 -16.22
C GLU A 164 -4.51 -2.13 -17.53
N VAL A 165 -4.68 -3.45 -17.48
CA VAL A 165 -4.40 -4.32 -18.62
C VAL A 165 -5.17 -3.87 -19.86
N SER A 166 -6.42 -3.45 -19.70
CA SER A 166 -7.27 -2.96 -20.80
C SER A 166 -6.85 -1.60 -21.38
N ALA A 167 -6.03 -0.83 -20.65
CA ALA A 167 -5.56 0.49 -21.09
C ALA A 167 -4.25 0.40 -21.89
N ARG A 168 -3.62 -0.78 -21.97
CA ARG A 168 -2.34 -0.98 -22.66
C ARG A 168 -2.55 -1.09 -24.17
N PRO A 169 -1.67 -0.51 -25.01
CA PRO A 169 -1.70 -0.72 -26.45
C PRO A 169 -1.62 -2.19 -26.86
N TYR A 170 -0.81 -2.98 -26.13
CA TYR A 170 -0.69 -4.41 -26.35
C TYR A 170 -1.12 -5.17 -25.10
N VAL A 171 -2.15 -6.00 -25.29
CA VAL A 171 -2.77 -6.78 -24.22
C VAL A 171 -2.52 -8.27 -24.46
N HIS A 172 -2.13 -8.98 -23.40
CA HIS A 172 -2.11 -10.43 -23.39
C HIS A 172 -3.14 -10.95 -22.37
N PRO A 173 -3.98 -11.95 -22.68
CA PRO A 173 -5.01 -12.45 -21.76
C PRO A 173 -4.47 -12.95 -20.42
N ALA A 174 -3.23 -13.47 -20.41
CA ALA A 174 -2.54 -13.91 -19.19
C ALA A 174 -1.84 -12.76 -18.43
N SER A 175 -2.05 -11.50 -18.82
CA SER A 175 -1.41 -10.36 -18.15
C SER A 175 -1.94 -10.20 -16.73
N MET A 176 -1.00 -10.09 -15.80
CA MET A 176 -1.29 -9.79 -14.41
C MET A 176 -1.82 -8.36 -14.24
N ARG A 177 -2.74 -8.18 -13.28
CA ARG A 177 -3.20 -6.85 -12.86
C ARG A 177 -2.04 -6.02 -12.29
N PRO A 178 -2.01 -4.70 -12.51
CA PRO A 178 -0.94 -3.82 -12.01
C PRO A 178 -0.72 -3.92 -10.50
N THR A 179 -1.79 -4.09 -9.71
CA THR A 179 -1.69 -4.21 -8.26
C THR A 179 -0.89 -5.43 -7.84
N LEU A 180 -1.20 -6.61 -8.38
CA LEU A 180 -0.45 -7.83 -8.07
C LEU A 180 0.99 -7.77 -8.61
N ALA A 181 1.18 -7.21 -9.81
CA ALA A 181 2.52 -7.01 -10.37
C ALA A 181 3.38 -6.10 -9.47
N ARG A 182 2.83 -4.98 -8.97
CA ARG A 182 3.50 -4.09 -8.02
C ARG A 182 3.81 -4.80 -6.71
N ALA A 183 2.86 -5.57 -6.18
CA ALA A 183 3.07 -6.34 -4.96
C ALA A 183 4.23 -7.33 -5.12
N MET A 184 4.35 -8.02 -6.26
CA MET A 184 5.48 -8.91 -6.52
C MET A 184 6.82 -8.19 -6.52
N VAL A 185 6.89 -7.01 -7.17
CA VAL A 185 8.11 -6.18 -7.18
C VAL A 185 8.48 -5.74 -5.76
N ASN A 186 7.50 -5.36 -4.95
CA ASN A 186 7.70 -5.00 -3.55
C ASN A 186 8.13 -6.20 -2.69
N LEU A 187 7.50 -7.36 -2.85
CA LEU A 187 7.83 -8.62 -2.17
C LEU A 187 9.25 -9.10 -2.50
N ALA A 188 9.76 -8.80 -3.70
CA ALA A 188 11.15 -9.06 -4.06
C ALA A 188 12.16 -8.12 -3.37
N ARG A 189 11.70 -7.18 -2.51
CA ARG A 189 12.48 -6.10 -1.90
C ARG A 189 13.22 -5.21 -2.91
N THR A 190 12.71 -5.10 -4.13
CA THR A 190 13.33 -4.34 -5.22
C THR A 190 13.60 -2.89 -4.81
N ARG A 191 14.81 -2.39 -4.95
CA ARG A 191 15.18 -1.01 -4.59
C ARG A 191 15.33 -0.14 -5.83
N ARG A 192 15.26 1.18 -5.63
CA ARG A 192 15.60 2.12 -6.69
C ARG A 192 17.05 1.89 -7.11
N GLY A 193 17.30 1.75 -8.40
CA GLY A 193 18.61 1.48 -8.98
C GLY A 193 19.01 0.00 -9.05
N ASP A 194 18.27 -0.90 -8.39
CA ASP A 194 18.51 -2.35 -8.51
C ASP A 194 18.32 -2.79 -9.97
N LEU A 195 19.06 -3.81 -10.38
CA LEU A 195 18.87 -4.47 -11.66
C LEU A 195 18.03 -5.72 -11.46
N VAL A 196 16.86 -5.79 -12.08
CA VAL A 196 15.87 -6.86 -11.91
C VAL A 196 15.73 -7.63 -13.20
N LEU A 197 15.74 -8.96 -13.11
CA LEU A 197 15.48 -9.87 -14.22
C LEU A 197 14.00 -10.30 -14.23
N ASP A 198 13.32 -10.10 -15.35
CA ASP A 198 12.05 -10.76 -15.68
C ASP A 198 12.30 -11.74 -16.83
N PRO A 199 12.50 -13.04 -16.56
CA PRO A 199 12.86 -14.02 -17.59
C PRO A 199 11.66 -14.53 -18.41
N PHE A 200 10.45 -14.02 -18.11
CA PHE A 200 9.21 -14.33 -18.84
C PHE A 200 8.42 -13.03 -19.04
N LEU A 201 9.07 -12.06 -19.67
CA LEU A 201 8.62 -10.67 -19.82
C LEU A 201 7.19 -10.52 -20.33
N GLY A 202 6.77 -11.40 -21.24
CA GLY A 202 5.49 -11.30 -21.92
C GLY A 202 5.33 -9.93 -22.58
N VAL A 203 4.19 -9.26 -22.34
CA VAL A 203 3.94 -7.89 -22.82
C VAL A 203 4.38 -6.79 -21.83
N GLY A 204 5.23 -7.13 -20.86
CA GLY A 204 5.87 -6.15 -19.96
C GLY A 204 5.01 -5.70 -18.77
N GLY A 205 4.09 -6.55 -18.29
CA GLY A 205 3.21 -6.20 -17.16
C GLY A 205 3.97 -5.96 -15.84
N ILE A 206 4.88 -6.86 -15.48
CA ILE A 206 5.73 -6.72 -14.28
C ILE A 206 6.83 -5.69 -14.53
N ALA A 207 7.40 -5.68 -15.74
CA ALA A 207 8.37 -4.69 -16.20
C ALA A 207 7.93 -3.23 -15.93
N LEU A 208 6.68 -2.87 -16.25
CA LEU A 208 6.13 -1.54 -15.95
C LEU A 208 6.25 -1.20 -14.47
N GLU A 209 5.97 -2.15 -13.58
CA GLU A 209 6.03 -1.94 -12.15
C GLU A 209 7.49 -1.92 -11.64
N ILE A 210 8.39 -2.74 -12.17
CA ILE A 210 9.84 -2.67 -11.86
C ILE A 210 10.38 -1.26 -12.15
N LEU A 211 10.12 -0.73 -13.34
CA LEU A 211 10.61 0.60 -13.71
C LEU A 211 9.93 1.71 -12.91
N SER A 212 8.66 1.52 -12.53
CA SER A 212 7.91 2.50 -11.72
C SER A 212 8.44 2.66 -10.29
N VAL A 213 9.10 1.64 -9.71
CA VAL A 213 9.83 1.81 -8.42
C VAL A 213 11.23 2.39 -8.61
N GLY A 214 11.60 2.72 -9.85
CA GLY A 214 12.90 3.27 -10.21
C GLY A 214 14.02 2.24 -10.24
N ALA A 215 13.70 0.95 -10.36
CA ALA A 215 14.67 -0.10 -10.66
C ALA A 215 14.95 -0.15 -12.16
N ARG A 216 15.99 -0.89 -12.54
CA ARG A 216 16.33 -1.24 -13.92
C ARG A 216 15.89 -2.65 -14.23
N LEU A 217 15.67 -2.94 -15.51
CA LEU A 217 15.11 -4.19 -15.97
C LEU A 217 16.00 -4.88 -17.01
N ILE A 218 16.20 -6.19 -16.86
CA ILE A 218 16.49 -7.08 -17.97
C ILE A 218 15.24 -7.93 -18.20
N GLY A 219 14.62 -7.79 -19.37
CA GLY A 219 13.41 -8.52 -19.75
C GLY A 219 13.71 -9.54 -20.84
N VAL A 220 13.40 -10.80 -20.62
CA VAL A 220 13.62 -11.87 -21.60
C VAL A 220 12.31 -12.58 -21.91
N ASP A 221 12.07 -12.86 -23.18
CA ASP A 221 11.01 -13.77 -23.61
C ASP A 221 11.46 -14.54 -24.85
N ILE A 222 11.06 -15.80 -24.97
CA ILE A 222 11.40 -16.64 -26.13
C ILE A 222 10.70 -16.14 -27.40
N ASN A 223 9.59 -15.42 -27.24
CA ASN A 223 8.80 -14.92 -28.35
C ASN A 223 9.16 -13.45 -28.68
N GLU A 224 9.89 -13.27 -29.78
CA GLU A 224 10.28 -11.95 -30.30
C GLU A 224 9.10 -10.95 -30.39
N LYS A 225 7.91 -11.42 -30.77
CA LYS A 225 6.73 -10.56 -30.85
C LYS A 225 6.35 -9.99 -29.48
N LEU A 226 6.45 -10.78 -28.41
CA LEU A 226 6.12 -10.33 -27.05
C LEU A 226 7.14 -9.29 -26.57
N VAL A 227 8.42 -9.51 -26.84
CA VAL A 227 9.49 -8.55 -26.55
C VAL A 227 9.25 -7.19 -27.21
N ILE A 228 8.89 -7.18 -28.50
CA ILE A 228 8.55 -5.94 -29.23
C ILE A 228 7.32 -5.25 -28.61
N GLN A 229 6.28 -6.02 -28.28
CA GLN A 229 5.06 -5.49 -27.66
C GLN A 229 5.32 -4.92 -26.27
N ALA A 230 6.15 -5.58 -25.46
CA ALA A 230 6.60 -5.09 -24.17
C ALA A 230 7.33 -3.75 -24.33
N LYS A 231 8.28 -3.65 -25.27
CA LYS A 231 8.97 -2.38 -25.56
C LYS A 231 8.00 -1.23 -25.85
N ASN A 232 7.00 -1.47 -26.70
CA ASN A 232 6.02 -0.46 -27.04
C ASN A 232 5.12 -0.06 -25.86
N ASN A 233 4.74 -1.03 -25.01
CA ASN A 233 4.03 -0.74 -23.77
C ASN A 233 4.89 0.15 -22.85
N LEU A 234 6.16 -0.22 -22.60
CA LEU A 234 7.08 0.56 -21.77
C LEU A 234 7.20 2.02 -22.26
N MET A 235 7.44 2.21 -23.56
CA MET A 235 7.52 3.55 -24.18
C MET A 235 6.22 4.34 -24.03
N THR A 236 5.06 3.69 -24.18
CA THR A 236 3.75 4.35 -24.04
C THR A 236 3.53 4.90 -22.63
N TYR A 237 4.04 4.20 -21.62
CA TYR A 237 3.99 4.63 -20.23
C TYR A 237 5.16 5.55 -19.83
N GLY A 238 5.94 6.04 -20.80
CA GLY A 238 6.98 7.05 -20.58
C GLY A 238 8.35 6.49 -20.18
N PHE A 239 8.54 5.17 -20.19
CA PHE A 239 9.84 4.56 -19.96
C PHE A 239 10.62 4.48 -21.28
N LEU A 240 11.62 5.35 -21.43
CA LEU A 240 12.47 5.43 -22.62
C LEU A 240 13.85 4.80 -22.41
N ASP A 241 14.24 4.60 -21.15
CA ASP A 241 15.51 4.03 -20.71
C ASP A 241 15.32 3.17 -19.44
N GLY A 242 16.42 2.67 -18.89
CA GLY A 242 16.41 1.86 -17.67
C GLY A 242 16.02 0.39 -17.89
N TYR A 243 15.95 -0.07 -19.14
CA TYR A 243 15.68 -1.47 -19.45
C TYR A 243 16.46 -1.97 -20.66
N GLU A 244 16.78 -3.26 -20.63
CA GLU A 244 17.28 -4.05 -21.76
C GLU A 244 16.32 -5.21 -22.00
N LEU A 245 15.87 -5.39 -23.24
CA LEU A 245 14.97 -6.49 -23.60
C LEU A 245 15.61 -7.40 -24.62
N GLN A 246 15.51 -8.70 -24.41
CA GLN A 246 16.16 -9.71 -25.24
C GLN A 246 15.18 -10.82 -25.63
N VAL A 247 15.43 -11.42 -26.79
CA VAL A 247 14.79 -12.68 -27.18
C VAL A 247 15.68 -13.81 -26.71
N GLY A 248 15.17 -14.71 -25.87
CA GLY A 248 15.98 -15.76 -25.28
C GLY A 248 15.17 -16.83 -24.55
N ASP A 249 15.82 -17.96 -24.29
CA ASP A 249 15.25 -19.04 -23.47
C ASP A 249 15.64 -18.83 -22.00
N ALA A 250 14.65 -18.78 -21.11
CA ALA A 250 14.87 -18.67 -19.67
C ALA A 250 15.73 -19.82 -19.09
N LEU A 251 15.82 -20.96 -19.78
CA LEU A 251 16.68 -22.09 -19.42
C LEU A 251 18.15 -21.89 -19.80
N SER A 252 18.47 -20.89 -20.64
CA SER A 252 19.81 -20.62 -21.16
C SER A 252 20.04 -19.12 -21.35
N LEU A 253 20.03 -18.38 -20.23
CA LEU A 253 20.21 -16.93 -20.24
C LEU A 253 21.69 -16.53 -20.33
N GLU A 254 22.04 -15.77 -21.36
CA GLU A 254 23.34 -15.11 -21.52
C GLU A 254 23.23 -13.66 -21.04
N LEU A 255 23.53 -13.42 -19.75
CA LEU A 255 23.38 -12.10 -19.11
C LEU A 255 24.70 -11.30 -19.04
N GLU A 256 25.77 -11.76 -19.69
CA GLU A 256 27.06 -11.06 -19.67
C GLU A 256 26.98 -9.74 -20.45
N GLY A 257 27.22 -8.62 -19.76
CA GLY A 257 27.27 -7.28 -20.37
C GLY A 257 25.95 -6.50 -20.37
N CYS A 258 24.88 -7.05 -19.79
CA CYS A 258 23.56 -6.39 -19.75
C CYS A 258 23.46 -5.30 -18.66
N VAL A 259 22.87 -4.13 -18.98
CA VAL A 259 22.80 -2.95 -18.07
C VAL A 259 21.59 -2.05 -18.34
#